data_AF-A0A538CZ90-F1
#
_entry.id   AF-A0A538CZ90-F1
#
_cell.length_a   1.000
_cell.length_b   1.000
_cell.length_c   1.000
_cell.angle_alpha   90.00
_cell.angle_beta   90.00
_cell.angle_gamma   90.00
#
_symmetry.space_group_name_H-M   'P 1'
#
loop_
_entity.id
_entity.type
_entity.pdbx_description
1 polymer ?
#
loop_
_entity_poly.entity_id
_entity_poly.type
_entity_poly.pdbx_seq_one_letter_code
_entity_poly.pdbx_strand_id
1 'polypeptide(L)'
;MRQSARRVLALAAAAGENEIRLTHLRVGAAALTPPVSDAALFDALDRALELGMLEERDGSYTFRHPLVRAALYEDLSKHRRDEVHAALARALTEHA
;
A
#
# COMPACT_ATOMS: atom_id res chain seq x y z
N MET A 1 -11.51 9.71 4.60
CA MET A 1 -11.49 8.57 3.63
C MET A 1 -10.48 8.76 2.50
N ARG A 2 -10.53 9.82 1.66
CA ARG A 2 -9.59 9.98 0.52
C ARG A 2 -8.09 9.97 0.90
N GLN A 3 -7.72 10.58 2.02
CA GLN A 3 -6.32 10.59 2.48
C GLN A 3 -5.83 9.22 2.95
N SER A 4 -6.67 8.43 3.63
CA SER A 4 -6.34 7.07 4.06
C SER A 4 -6.12 6.16 2.85
N ALA A 5 -6.99 6.24 1.84
CA ALA A 5 -6.86 5.46 0.63
C ALA A 5 -5.56 5.75 -0.14
N ARG A 6 -5.19 7.03 -0.25
CA ARG A 6 -3.92 7.41 -0.89
C ARG A 6 -2.70 6.88 -0.12
N ARG A 7 -2.75 6.81 1.21
CA ARG A 7 -1.65 6.28 2.03
C ARG A 7 -1.51 4.77 1.92
N VAL A 8 -2.62 4.05 1.87
CA VAL A 8 -2.64 2.60 1.57
C VAL A 8 -2.05 2.33 0.20
N LEU A 9 -2.47 3.07 -0.82
CA LEU A 9 -1.95 2.93 -2.18
C LEU A 9 -0.46 3.31 -2.28
N ALA A 10 -0.01 4.31 -1.52
CA ALA A 10 1.40 4.66 -1.43
C ALA A 10 2.25 3.55 -0.79
N LEU A 11 1.74 2.91 0.27
CA LEU A 11 2.36 1.75 0.90
C LEU A 11 2.45 0.58 -0.10
N ALA A 12 1.35 0.30 -0.82
CA ALA A 12 1.36 -0.71 -1.87
C ALA A 12 2.37 -0.36 -2.98
N ALA A 13 2.43 0.91 -3.41
CA ALA A 13 3.35 1.33 -4.46
C ALA A 13 4.83 1.20 -4.04
N ALA A 14 5.13 1.35 -2.75
CA ALA A 14 6.48 1.22 -2.21
C ALA A 14 7.04 -0.21 -2.35
N ALA A 15 6.20 -1.25 -2.40
CA ALA A 15 6.66 -2.63 -2.48
C ALA A 15 7.17 -3.08 -3.86
N GLY A 16 7.17 -2.19 -4.85
CA GLY A 16 7.77 -2.50 -6.14
C GLY A 16 6.80 -3.14 -7.13
N GLU A 17 7.38 -3.89 -8.07
CA GLU A 17 6.66 -4.69 -9.07
C GLU A 17 6.13 -6.02 -8.50
N ASN A 18 6.37 -6.26 -7.21
CA ASN A 18 6.02 -7.51 -6.56
C ASN A 18 4.57 -7.50 -6.07
N GLU A 19 3.96 -8.69 -6.09
CA GLU A 19 2.69 -8.94 -5.43
C GLU A 19 2.83 -8.77 -3.91
N ILE A 20 1.88 -8.07 -3.30
CA ILE A 20 1.90 -7.77 -1.86
C ILE A 20 0.79 -8.52 -1.17
N ARG A 21 1.16 -9.36 -0.21
CA ARG A 21 0.22 -10.06 0.66
C ARG A 21 -0.58 -9.08 1.52
N LEU A 22 -1.84 -9.40 1.77
CA LEU A 22 -2.70 -8.63 2.68
C LEU A 22 -2.08 -8.43 4.07
N THR A 23 -1.37 -9.44 4.59
CA THR A 23 -0.69 -9.38 5.89
C THR A 23 0.34 -8.26 5.96
N HIS A 24 1.17 -8.12 4.92
CA HIS A 24 2.18 -7.06 4.86
C HIS A 24 1.54 -5.67 4.75
N LEU A 25 0.44 -5.54 4.00
CA LEU A 25 -0.31 -4.28 3.92
C LEU A 25 -0.91 -3.88 5.26
N ARG A 26 -1.47 -4.83 6.02
CA ARG A 26 -2.03 -4.58 7.36
C ARG A 26 -0.97 -4.09 8.33
N VAL A 27 0.14 -4.80 8.42
CA VAL A 27 1.24 -4.45 9.34
C VAL A 27 1.87 -3.13 8.95
N GLY A 28 2.13 -2.92 7.66
CA GLY A 28 2.67 -1.66 7.17
C GLY A 28 1.71 -0.48 7.41
N ALA A 29 0.42 -0.67 7.18
CA ALA A 29 -0.61 0.36 7.39
C ALA A 29 -0.71 0.77 8.87
N ALA A 30 -0.59 -0.20 9.78
CA ALA A 30 -0.54 0.04 11.22
C ALA A 30 0.76 0.75 11.66
N ALA A 31 1.87 0.56 10.93
CA ALA A 31 3.16 1.19 11.20
C ALA A 31 3.28 2.64 10.67
N LEU A 32 2.34 3.11 9.86
CA LEU A 32 2.32 4.50 9.37
C LEU A 32 1.96 5.51 10.46
N THR A 33 2.32 6.79 10.28
CA THR A 33 1.97 7.87 11.24
C THR A 33 1.10 8.95 10.58
N PRO A 34 -0.19 9.09 10.97
CA PRO A 34 -0.93 8.28 11.95
C PRO A 34 -1.27 6.87 11.42
N PRO A 35 -1.51 5.87 12.29
CA PRO A 35 -1.84 4.51 11.86
C PRO A 35 -3.14 4.49 11.06
N VAL A 36 -3.20 3.63 10.05
CA VAL A 36 -4.42 3.38 9.28
C VAL A 36 -5.11 2.16 9.87
N SER A 37 -6.41 2.28 10.20
CA SER A 37 -7.20 1.16 10.70
C SER A 37 -7.47 0.12 9.62
N ASP A 38 -7.68 -1.12 10.03
CA ASP A 38 -8.05 -2.21 9.10
C ASP A 38 -9.29 -1.87 8.27
N ALA A 39 -10.32 -1.25 8.85
CA ALA A 39 -11.50 -0.81 8.11
C ALA A 39 -11.14 0.19 6.99
N ALA A 40 -10.32 1.20 7.29
CA ALA A 40 -9.90 2.18 6.29
C ALA A 40 -8.94 1.59 5.25
N LEU A 41 -8.20 0.53 5.60
CA LEU A 41 -7.38 -0.25 4.68
C LEU A 41 -8.26 -1.03 3.70
N PHE A 42 -9.25 -1.78 4.21
CA PHE A 42 -10.15 -2.58 3.37
C PHE A 42 -10.98 -1.69 2.44
N ASP A 43 -11.56 -0.60 2.95
CA ASP A 43 -12.28 0.39 2.12
C ASP A 43 -11.39 0.94 0.97
N ALA A 44 -10.09 1.11 1.23
CA ALA A 44 -9.15 1.61 0.24
C ALA A 44 -8.80 0.56 -0.81
N LEU A 45 -8.64 -0.71 -0.40
CA LEU A 45 -8.40 -1.83 -1.30
C LEU A 45 -9.61 -2.10 -2.18
N ASP A 46 -10.80 -2.18 -1.60
CA ASP A 46 -12.07 -2.35 -2.33
C ASP A 46 -12.22 -1.26 -3.38
N ARG A 47 -11.99 0.00 -2.99
CA ARG A 47 -12.10 1.11 -3.95
C ARG A 47 -11.06 1.02 -5.06
N ALA A 48 -9.84 0.58 -4.77
CA ALA A 48 -8.79 0.43 -5.76
C ALA A 48 -9.04 -0.74 -6.72
N LEU A 49 -9.67 -1.82 -6.25
CA LEU A 49 -10.14 -2.94 -7.07
C LEU A 49 -11.30 -2.50 -7.97
N GLU A 50 -12.30 -1.80 -7.42
CA GLU A 50 -13.43 -1.26 -8.19
C GLU A 50 -12.98 -0.33 -9.32
N LEU A 51 -11.96 0.49 -9.07
CA LEU A 51 -11.38 1.40 -10.06
C LEU A 51 -10.41 0.70 -11.04
N GLY A 52 -10.14 -0.60 -10.85
CA GLY A 52 -9.20 -1.36 -11.66
C GLY A 52 -7.74 -0.91 -11.52
N MET A 53 -7.39 -0.23 -10.43
CA MET A 53 -6.02 0.18 -10.12
C MET A 53 -5.19 -0.99 -9.60
N LEU A 54 -5.81 -1.80 -8.73
CA LEU A 54 -5.24 -3.03 -8.21
C LEU A 54 -5.94 -4.25 -8.81
N GLU A 55 -5.23 -5.36 -8.84
CA GLU A 55 -5.77 -6.70 -9.09
C GLU A 55 -5.42 -7.57 -7.89
N GLU A 56 -6.39 -8.37 -7.44
CA GLU A 56 -6.17 -9.42 -6.46
C GLU A 56 -5.80 -10.72 -7.18
N ARG A 57 -4.69 -11.34 -6.74
CA ARG A 57 -4.14 -12.59 -7.26
C ARG A 57 -3.71 -13.46 -6.08
N ASP A 58 -4.38 -14.60 -5.90
CA ASP A 58 -4.03 -15.60 -4.87
C ASP A 58 -3.78 -15.01 -3.45
N GLY A 59 -4.64 -14.07 -3.02
CA GLY A 59 -4.54 -13.41 -1.70
C GLY A 59 -3.45 -12.33 -1.60
N SER A 60 -2.89 -11.93 -2.74
CA SER A 60 -1.96 -10.80 -2.90
C SER A 60 -2.54 -9.74 -3.81
N TYR A 61 -2.05 -8.51 -3.68
CA TYR A 61 -2.46 -7.37 -4.49
C TYR A 61 -1.31 -6.91 -5.37
N THR A 62 -1.62 -6.60 -6.62
CA THR A 62 -0.67 -6.01 -7.57
C THR A 62 -1.29 -4.85 -8.33
N PHE A 63 -0.48 -3.92 -8.81
CA PHE A 63 -0.97 -2.83 -9.65
C PHE A 63 -1.20 -3.33 -11.08
N ARG A 64 -2.41 -3.11 -11.60
CA ARG A 64 -2.73 -3.43 -13.01
C ARG A 64 -1.84 -2.67 -13.98
N HIS A 65 -1.51 -1.42 -13.65
CA HIS A 65 -0.75 -0.51 -14.50
C HIS A 65 0.51 -0.02 -13.78
N PRO A 66 1.71 -0.41 -14.24
CA PRO A 66 2.98 0.04 -13.66
C PRO A 66 3.12 1.57 -13.61
N LEU A 67 2.55 2.29 -14.58
CA LEU A 67 2.56 3.75 -14.62
C LEU A 67 1.75 4.38 -13.48
N VAL A 68 0.61 3.80 -13.08
CA VAL A 68 -0.20 4.30 -11.96
C VAL A 68 0.57 4.15 -10.65
N ARG A 69 1.26 3.01 -10.49
CA ARG A 69 2.15 2.77 -9.35
C ARG A 69 3.29 3.79 -9.30
N ALA A 70 3.99 3.98 -10.43
CA ALA A 70 5.10 4.91 -10.53
C ALA A 70 4.64 6.34 -10.20
N ALA A 71 3.54 6.81 -10.80
CA ALA A 71 2.98 8.12 -10.52
C ALA A 71 2.62 8.30 -9.03
N LEU A 72 2.00 7.30 -8.39
CA LEU A 72 1.67 7.35 -6.97
C LEU A 72 2.91 7.43 -6.08
N TYR A 73 3.97 6.72 -6.42
CA TYR A 73 5.21 6.66 -5.65
C TYR A 73 6.12 7.88 -5.88
N GLU A 74 6.21 8.37 -7.12
CA GLU A 74 7.02 9.52 -7.50
C GLU A 74 6.43 10.84 -7.00
N ASP A 75 5.10 10.94 -6.92
CA ASP A 75 4.38 12.10 -6.36
C ASP A 75 4.53 12.19 -4.82
N LEU A 76 5.16 11.20 -4.17
CA LEU A 76 5.51 11.27 -2.76
C LEU A 76 6.76 12.13 -2.56
N SER A 77 6.71 13.01 -1.56
CA SER A 77 7.91 13.68 -1.04
C SER A 77 8.89 12.64 -0.48
N LYS A 78 10.19 13.00 -0.44
CA LYS A 78 11.25 12.12 0.08
C LYS A 78 10.93 11.57 1.48
N HIS A 79 10.50 12.43 2.41
CA HIS A 79 10.17 12.00 3.77
C HIS A 79 8.98 11.03 3.83
N ARG A 80 8.02 11.13 2.90
CA ARG A 80 6.91 10.16 2.81
C ARG A 80 7.36 8.85 2.20
N ARG A 81 8.27 8.87 1.23
CA ARG A 81 8.91 7.65 0.71
C ARG A 81 9.65 6.91 1.82
N ASP A 82 10.44 7.63 2.61
CA ASP A 82 11.19 7.05 3.73
C ASP A 82 10.23 6.44 4.78
N GLU A 83 9.10 7.10 5.07
CA GLU A 83 8.07 6.57 5.98
C GLU A 83 7.44 5.27 5.46
N VAL A 84 6.97 5.24 4.20
CA VAL A 84 6.31 4.04 3.66
C VAL A 84 7.29 2.88 3.49
N HIS A 85 8.56 3.15 3.18
CA HIS A 85 9.61 2.14 3.13
C HIS A 85 9.92 1.58 4.51
N ALA A 86 10.03 2.43 5.54
CA ALA A 86 10.24 1.97 6.90
C ALA A 86 9.06 1.12 7.40
N ALA A 87 7.83 1.52 7.09
CA ALA A 87 6.62 0.76 7.43
C ALA A 87 6.60 -0.61 6.73
N LEU A 88 6.94 -0.65 5.43
CA LEU A 88 7.02 -1.90 4.67
C LEU A 88 8.14 -2.82 5.18
N ALA A 89 9.32 -2.28 5.48
CA ALA A 89 10.45 -3.06 6.01
C ALA A 89 10.10 -3.74 7.35
N ARG A 90 9.36 -3.05 8.23
CA ARG A 90 8.83 -3.65 9.46
C ARG A 90 7.88 -4.80 9.14
N ALA A 91 6.94 -4.59 8.22
CA ALA A 91 5.98 -5.62 7.82
C ALA A 91 6.65 -6.88 7.27
N LEU A 92 7.73 -6.73 6.50
CA LEU A 92 8.49 -7.84 5.95
C LEU A 92 9.34 -8.57 7.01
N THR A 93 9.80 -7.86 8.04
CA THR A 93 10.63 -8.46 9.11
C THR A 93 9.79 -9.17 10.17
N GLU A 94 8.62 -8.61 10.51
CA GLU A 94 7.75 -9.16 11.56
C GLU A 94 6.95 -10.40 11.12
N HIS A 95 6.92 -10.71 9.82
CA HIS A 95 6.13 -11.80 9.23
C HIS A 95 6.95 -12.74 8.30
N ALA A 96 8.28 -12.76 8.47
CA ALA A 96 9.18 -13.74 7.84
C ALA A 96 9.25 -15.04 8.65
#